data_AF-A0A7X7FAM1-F1
#
_entry.id   AF-A0A7X7FAM1-F1
#
_cell.length_a   1.000
_cell.length_b   1.000
_cell.length_c   1.000
_cell.angle_alpha   90.00
_cell.angle_beta   90.00
_cell.angle_gamma   90.00
#
_symmetry.space_group_name_H-M   'P 1'
#
loop_
_entity.id
_entity.type
_entity.pdbx_description
1 polymer ?
#
loop_
_entity_poly.entity_id
_entity_poly.type
_entity_poly.pdbx_seq_one_letter_code
_entity_poly.pdbx_strand_id
1 'polypeptide(L)'
;CDGDWAMVLGALDFLRSYDGDQPLCIYLPLGYPHPPYCVEEPWYSLIDRDKLPRRAQHPTDWDGKPSMLKGICDNQRLQGWTEKQWTELRAVYYGMCARLDHQFGQLMQALKDRAFYDESAVFFFADHGDFTGDYGLVEKTQNTMEDCLTRVPFLVKPPRGTPVAPRVSDALVELVDFPATVYDLVGIDPGYDHFGRSLLPLLSGEKNTHRDAVFCEGGRRLGETQAMELESTSAGNAGDDLYSPRIRLQITDTGPYHTKATMCRTSTHKYVKRLNEPDELYDLVADPLEEVNIAARPEAAAILASLKERMLTWYQETCDVVPRQTDKR
;
A
#
# COMPACT_ATOMS: atom_id res chain seq x y z
N CYS A 1 5.38 26.09 -1.74
CA CYS A 1 5.66 25.56 -3.08
C CYS A 1 5.13 24.14 -3.09
N ASP A 2 4.19 23.84 -3.97
CA ASP A 2 3.53 22.54 -4.03
C ASP A 2 4.43 21.54 -4.78
N GLY A 3 4.94 20.53 -4.06
CA GLY A 3 5.94 19.59 -4.58
C GLY A 3 5.44 18.77 -5.76
N ASP A 4 4.17 18.36 -5.72
CA ASP A 4 3.58 17.54 -6.78
C ASP A 4 3.42 18.33 -8.07
N TRP A 5 2.95 19.58 -7.98
CA TRP A 5 2.90 20.46 -9.14
C TRP A 5 4.29 20.70 -9.74
N ALA A 6 5.31 20.89 -8.90
CA ALA A 6 6.68 21.08 -9.39
C ALA A 6 7.19 19.84 -10.15
N MET A 7 6.95 18.63 -9.63
CA MET A 7 7.33 17.37 -10.28
C MET A 7 6.57 17.15 -11.59
N VAL A 8 5.25 17.36 -11.58
CA VAL A 8 4.40 17.17 -12.77
C VAL A 8 4.75 18.18 -13.85
N LEU A 9 4.85 19.47 -13.52
CA LEU A 9 5.23 20.50 -14.49
C LEU A 9 6.63 20.26 -15.06
N GLY A 10 7.59 19.86 -14.23
CA GLY A 10 8.93 19.49 -14.68
C GLY A 10 8.92 18.32 -15.67
N ALA A 11 8.12 17.28 -15.40
CA ALA A 11 7.95 16.16 -16.32
C ALA A 11 7.25 16.56 -17.64
N LEU A 12 6.24 17.43 -17.56
CA LEU A 12 5.56 17.95 -18.75
C LEU A 12 6.51 18.77 -19.62
N ASP A 13 7.32 19.63 -19.01
CA ASP A 13 8.32 20.43 -19.72
C ASP A 13 9.38 19.53 -20.38
N PHE A 14 9.88 18.54 -19.65
CA PHE A 14 10.80 17.53 -20.18
C PHE A 14 10.21 16.80 -21.40
N LEU A 15 9.00 16.25 -21.27
CA LEU A 15 8.32 15.53 -22.37
C LEU A 15 8.10 16.41 -23.61
N ARG A 16 7.75 17.68 -23.41
CA ARG A 16 7.53 18.64 -24.50
C ARG A 16 8.83 19.00 -25.23
N SER A 17 9.94 19.13 -24.50
CA SER A 17 11.23 19.52 -25.08
C SER A 17 12.08 18.35 -25.56
N TYR A 18 11.78 17.11 -25.15
CA TYR A 18 12.60 15.95 -25.47
C TYR A 18 12.58 15.63 -26.96
N ASP A 19 13.72 15.75 -27.62
CA ASP A 19 13.97 15.49 -29.05
C ASP A 19 15.01 14.38 -29.31
N GLY A 20 15.45 13.71 -28.25
CA GLY A 20 16.40 12.61 -28.32
C GLY A 20 15.80 11.30 -28.86
N ASP A 21 16.68 10.35 -29.14
CA ASP A 21 16.36 9.00 -29.65
C ASP A 21 16.53 7.89 -28.59
N GLN A 22 16.88 8.25 -27.36
CA GLN A 22 17.18 7.31 -26.29
C GLN A 22 15.88 6.86 -25.58
N PRO A 23 15.82 5.61 -25.06
CA PRO A 23 14.73 5.19 -24.19
C PRO A 23 14.60 6.08 -22.95
N LEU A 24 13.36 6.35 -22.54
CA LEU A 24 13.04 7.19 -21.38
C LEU A 24 12.54 6.37 -20.21
N CYS A 25 12.94 6.78 -19.00
CA CYS A 25 12.32 6.36 -17.75
C CYS A 25 11.95 7.61 -16.96
N ILE A 26 10.67 7.77 -16.66
CA ILE A 26 10.16 8.89 -15.85
C ILE A 26 9.58 8.29 -14.58
N TYR A 27 10.22 8.59 -13.45
CA TYR A 27 9.75 8.22 -12.12
C TYR A 27 9.21 9.46 -11.41
N LEU A 28 7.93 9.44 -11.04
CA LEU A 28 7.23 10.56 -10.41
C LEU A 28 6.62 10.11 -9.07
N PRO A 29 7.40 10.16 -7.98
CA PRO A 29 6.89 9.88 -6.64
C PRO A 29 6.11 11.09 -6.12
N LEU A 30 4.83 11.17 -6.45
CA LEU A 30 3.96 12.23 -5.95
C LEU A 30 3.66 12.01 -4.46
N GLY A 31 3.54 13.11 -3.71
CA GLY A 31 3.26 13.09 -2.28
C GLY A 31 1.78 12.92 -1.97
N TYR A 32 0.87 13.47 -2.76
CA TYR A 32 -0.57 13.30 -2.50
C TYR A 32 -0.98 11.82 -2.66
N PRO A 33 -1.94 11.33 -1.86
CA PRO A 33 -2.76 12.04 -0.87
C PRO A 33 -2.21 11.96 0.58
N HIS A 34 -0.88 11.91 0.76
CA HIS A 34 -0.25 11.88 2.10
C HIS A 34 -0.62 13.13 2.93
N PRO A 35 -0.82 13.00 4.25
CA PRO A 35 -1.19 14.13 5.10
C PRO A 35 -0.06 15.19 5.21
N PRO A 36 -0.37 16.43 5.66
CA PRO A 36 -1.64 16.92 6.19
C PRO A 36 -2.79 16.86 5.19
N TYR A 37 -3.97 16.41 5.64
CA TYR A 37 -5.15 16.33 4.77
C TYR A 37 -5.67 17.74 4.46
N CYS A 38 -5.28 18.24 3.29
CA CYS A 38 -5.77 19.49 2.74
C CYS A 38 -5.66 19.47 1.22
N VAL A 39 -6.57 20.18 0.56
CA VAL A 39 -6.54 20.38 -0.89
C VAL A 39 -7.25 21.69 -1.22
N GLU A 40 -6.85 22.34 -2.30
CA GLU A 40 -7.43 23.58 -2.81
C GLU A 40 -8.75 23.37 -3.56
N GLU A 41 -9.50 24.45 -3.79
CA GLU A 41 -10.58 24.44 -4.78
C GLU A 41 -10.03 24.30 -6.20
N PRO A 42 -10.72 23.59 -7.12
CA PRO A 42 -12.08 23.05 -6.95
C PRO A 42 -12.14 21.67 -6.27
N TRP A 43 -10.99 21.05 -5.96
CA TRP A 43 -10.92 19.67 -5.48
C TRP A 43 -11.54 19.47 -4.10
N TYR A 44 -11.40 20.47 -3.22
CA TYR A 44 -11.98 20.45 -1.87
C TYR A 44 -13.50 20.24 -1.90
N SER A 45 -14.20 20.97 -2.77
CA SER A 45 -15.66 20.89 -2.89
C SER A 45 -16.15 19.85 -3.92
N LEU A 46 -15.24 19.19 -4.64
CA LEU A 46 -15.60 18.26 -5.72
C LEU A 46 -16.31 16.99 -5.22
N ILE A 47 -15.92 16.51 -4.04
CA ILE A 47 -16.39 15.22 -3.52
C ILE A 47 -17.74 15.39 -2.82
N ASP A 48 -18.72 14.60 -3.25
CA ASP A 48 -20.04 14.52 -2.62
C ASP A 48 -19.93 13.75 -1.29
N ARG A 49 -20.08 14.47 -0.17
CA ARG A 49 -19.94 13.92 1.20
C ARG A 49 -20.96 12.80 1.47
N ASP A 50 -22.12 12.83 0.83
CA ASP A 50 -23.20 11.85 1.05
C ASP A 50 -22.98 10.54 0.29
N LYS A 51 -22.00 10.50 -0.63
CA LYS A 51 -21.66 9.32 -1.44
C LYS A 51 -20.42 8.58 -0.94
N LEU A 52 -19.81 9.04 0.16
CA LEU A 52 -18.65 8.37 0.71
C LEU A 52 -19.02 6.99 1.26
N PRO A 53 -18.18 5.96 1.05
CA PRO A 53 -18.42 4.65 1.62
C PRO A 53 -18.40 4.70 3.15
N ARG A 54 -19.01 3.69 3.79
CA ARG A 54 -18.90 3.50 5.24
C ARG A 54 -17.42 3.34 5.64
N ARG A 55 -17.06 3.78 6.85
CA ARG A 55 -15.77 3.47 7.47
C ARG A 55 -15.82 2.14 8.21
N ALA A 56 -14.71 1.40 8.22
CA ALA A 56 -14.52 0.32 9.17
C ALA A 56 -14.60 0.88 10.60
N GLN A 57 -15.25 0.14 11.50
CA GLN A 57 -15.33 0.46 12.91
C GLN A 57 -14.33 -0.40 13.69
N HIS A 58 -13.74 0.15 14.74
CA HIS A 58 -12.94 -0.67 15.65
C HIS A 58 -13.86 -1.50 16.56
N PRO A 59 -13.45 -2.72 16.95
CA PRO A 59 -14.16 -3.48 17.96
C PRO A 59 -14.10 -2.79 19.32
N THR A 60 -15.04 -3.14 20.20
CA THR A 60 -15.02 -2.66 21.59
C THR A 60 -13.71 -3.06 22.27
N ASP A 61 -13.11 -2.11 22.99
CA ASP A 61 -11.81 -2.27 23.68
C ASP A 61 -10.66 -2.78 22.80
N TRP A 62 -10.79 -2.68 21.48
CA TRP A 62 -9.85 -3.23 20.49
C TRP A 62 -9.68 -4.76 20.59
N ASP A 63 -10.71 -5.49 21.04
CA ASP A 63 -10.65 -6.94 21.14
C ASP A 63 -10.34 -7.59 19.78
N GLY A 64 -9.42 -8.55 19.79
CA GLY A 64 -8.95 -9.22 18.58
C GLY A 64 -8.10 -8.36 17.62
N LYS A 65 -7.86 -7.09 17.92
CA LYS A 65 -6.97 -6.20 17.15
C LYS A 65 -5.62 -6.01 17.84
N PRO A 66 -4.54 -5.67 17.09
CA PRO A 66 -3.23 -5.47 17.68
C PRO A 66 -3.14 -4.23 18.56
N SER A 67 -2.28 -4.30 19.56
CA SER A 67 -1.99 -3.20 20.48
C SER A 67 -1.51 -1.94 19.77
N MET A 68 -0.88 -2.06 18.59
CA MET A 68 -0.49 -0.92 17.76
C MET A 68 -1.69 -0.01 17.44
N LEU A 69 -2.80 -0.58 16.98
CA LEU A 69 -3.97 0.21 16.58
C LEU A 69 -4.60 0.91 17.79
N LYS A 70 -4.74 0.18 18.91
CA LYS A 70 -5.19 0.77 20.18
C LYS A 70 -4.27 1.89 20.64
N GLY A 71 -2.96 1.66 20.65
CA GLY A 71 -1.97 2.64 21.08
C GLY A 71 -2.00 3.90 20.23
N ILE A 72 -2.15 3.76 18.91
CA ILE A 72 -2.27 4.91 18.01
C ILE A 72 -3.58 5.65 18.25
N CYS A 73 -4.69 4.95 18.44
CA CYS A 73 -5.96 5.57 18.81
C CYS A 73 -5.80 6.44 20.07
N ASP A 74 -5.22 5.88 21.12
CA ASP A 74 -4.95 6.54 22.40
C ASP A 74 -4.04 7.78 22.21
N ASN A 75 -3.02 7.67 21.35
CA ASN A 75 -2.07 8.75 21.11
C ASN A 75 -2.59 9.84 20.15
N GLN A 76 -3.40 9.50 19.15
CA GLN A 76 -3.99 10.46 18.19
C GLN A 76 -5.11 11.29 18.83
N ARG A 77 -5.77 10.76 19.87
CA ARG A 77 -6.82 11.45 20.64
C ARG A 77 -8.04 11.86 19.79
N LEU A 78 -8.40 11.03 18.82
CA LEU A 78 -9.51 11.26 17.89
C LEU A 78 -10.83 10.58 18.32
N GLN A 79 -10.89 9.93 19.48
CA GLN A 79 -12.07 9.19 19.95
C GLN A 79 -13.32 10.06 20.11
N GLY A 80 -13.15 11.38 20.26
CA GLY A 80 -14.25 12.34 20.37
C GLY A 80 -14.78 12.86 19.04
N TRP A 81 -14.21 12.44 17.90
CA TRP A 81 -14.64 12.91 16.58
C TRP A 81 -16.01 12.35 16.19
N THR A 82 -16.85 13.22 15.65
CA THR A 82 -18.17 12.88 15.08
C THR A 82 -18.05 12.26 13.69
N GLU A 83 -19.05 11.49 13.26
CA GLU A 83 -19.10 10.98 11.87
C GLU A 83 -18.99 12.11 10.85
N LYS A 84 -19.58 13.28 11.11
CA LYS A 84 -19.45 14.43 10.20
C LYS A 84 -18.00 14.87 9.99
N GLN A 85 -17.18 14.85 11.05
CA GLN A 85 -15.76 15.21 10.94
C GLN A 85 -14.97 14.14 10.16
N TRP A 86 -15.29 12.87 10.38
CA TRP A 86 -14.70 11.77 9.61
C TRP A 86 -15.09 11.80 8.13
N THR A 87 -16.37 12.07 7.83
CA THR A 87 -16.87 12.29 6.47
C THR A 87 -16.13 13.43 5.80
N GLU A 88 -15.91 14.55 6.51
CA GLU A 88 -15.17 15.68 5.96
C GLU A 88 -13.70 15.33 5.67
N LEU A 89 -13.02 14.65 6.60
CA LEU A 89 -11.63 14.20 6.39
C LEU A 89 -11.52 13.29 5.15
N ARG A 90 -12.42 12.31 5.01
CA ARG A 90 -12.44 11.41 3.84
C ARG A 90 -12.75 12.14 2.54
N ALA A 91 -13.65 13.12 2.58
CA ALA A 91 -13.96 13.94 1.42
C ALA A 91 -12.73 14.73 0.95
N VAL A 92 -11.98 15.31 1.89
CA VAL A 92 -10.73 16.01 1.58
C VAL A 92 -9.68 15.05 1.00
N TYR A 93 -9.51 13.87 1.59
CA TYR A 93 -8.60 12.84 1.06
C TYR A 93 -8.97 12.44 -0.38
N TYR A 94 -10.25 12.21 -0.69
CA TYR A 94 -10.68 11.96 -2.07
C TYR A 94 -10.53 13.18 -2.99
N GLY A 95 -10.63 14.40 -2.47
CA GLY A 95 -10.29 15.62 -3.20
C GLY A 95 -8.80 15.65 -3.58
N MET A 96 -7.91 15.25 -2.66
CA MET A 96 -6.48 15.09 -2.94
C MET A 96 -6.24 14.03 -4.02
N CYS A 97 -6.95 12.89 -3.97
CA CYS A 97 -6.91 11.89 -5.04
C CYS A 97 -7.39 12.44 -6.39
N ALA A 98 -8.45 13.26 -6.41
CA ALA A 98 -8.97 13.86 -7.63
C ALA A 98 -7.98 14.87 -8.26
N ARG A 99 -7.27 15.64 -7.42
CA ARG A 99 -6.16 16.50 -7.86
C ARG A 99 -5.06 15.69 -8.52
N LEU A 100 -4.68 14.57 -7.91
CA LEU A 100 -3.67 13.65 -8.45
C LEU A 100 -4.15 13.02 -9.77
N ASP A 101 -5.40 12.58 -9.87
CA ASP A 101 -5.99 12.05 -11.10
C ASP A 101 -5.91 13.08 -12.24
N HIS A 102 -6.20 14.34 -11.95
CA HIS A 102 -6.06 15.43 -12.92
C HIS A 102 -4.60 15.62 -13.37
N GLN A 103 -3.64 15.61 -12.45
CA GLN A 103 -2.21 15.67 -12.77
C GLN A 103 -1.77 14.50 -13.65
N PHE A 104 -2.20 13.28 -13.30
CA PHE A 104 -1.96 12.08 -14.09
C PHE A 104 -2.54 12.21 -15.50
N GLY A 105 -3.76 12.75 -15.63
CA GLY A 105 -4.39 13.05 -16.91
C GLY A 105 -3.56 14.01 -17.78
N GLN A 106 -2.95 15.04 -17.20
CA GLN A 106 -2.06 15.95 -17.93
C GLN A 106 -0.82 15.23 -18.48
N LEU A 107 -0.19 14.35 -17.68
CA LEU A 107 0.95 13.55 -18.13
C LEU A 107 0.56 12.62 -19.28
N MET A 108 -0.59 11.94 -19.17
CA MET A 108 -1.09 11.07 -20.23
C MET A 108 -1.39 11.85 -21.51
N GLN A 109 -1.91 13.07 -21.39
CA GLN A 109 -2.14 13.94 -22.55
C GLN A 109 -0.82 14.38 -23.20
N ALA A 110 0.18 14.77 -22.42
CA ALA A 110 1.50 15.15 -22.96
C ALA A 110 2.19 13.98 -23.68
N LEU A 111 2.09 12.76 -23.16
CA LEU A 111 2.58 11.56 -23.85
C LEU A 111 1.86 11.35 -25.19
N LYS A 112 0.55 11.61 -25.27
CA LYS A 112 -0.22 11.49 -26.52
C LYS A 112 0.17 12.57 -27.53
N ASP A 113 0.31 13.81 -27.08
CA ASP A 113 0.67 14.96 -27.94
C ASP A 113 2.07 14.78 -28.58
N ARG A 114 2.97 14.05 -27.90
CA ARG A 114 4.30 13.70 -28.40
C ARG A 114 4.36 12.35 -29.14
N ALA A 115 3.22 11.67 -29.29
CA ALA A 115 3.11 10.31 -29.83
C ALA A 115 3.96 9.26 -29.07
N PHE A 116 4.33 9.53 -27.81
CA PHE A 116 5.05 8.61 -26.93
C PHE A 116 4.11 7.66 -26.19
N TYR A 117 2.83 8.03 -26.03
CA TYR A 117 1.88 7.26 -25.24
C TYR A 117 1.83 5.80 -25.67
N ASP A 118 1.67 5.52 -26.97
CA ASP A 118 1.56 4.15 -27.48
C ASP A 118 2.81 3.33 -27.24
N GLU A 119 3.99 3.92 -27.40
CA GLU A 119 5.29 3.26 -27.24
C GLU A 119 5.73 3.10 -25.78
N SER A 120 5.03 3.74 -24.84
CA SER A 120 5.38 3.74 -23.42
C SER A 120 4.66 2.64 -22.65
N ALA A 121 5.36 2.00 -21.71
CA ALA A 121 4.72 1.35 -20.58
C ALA A 121 4.37 2.40 -19.52
N VAL A 122 3.15 2.38 -18.99
CA VAL A 122 2.71 3.24 -17.89
C VAL A 122 2.28 2.35 -16.72
N PHE A 123 2.90 2.59 -15.58
CA PHE A 123 2.56 1.95 -14.31
C PHE A 123 2.08 3.02 -13.34
N PHE A 124 0.96 2.78 -12.69
CA PHE A 124 0.42 3.66 -11.66
C PHE A 124 0.00 2.82 -10.46
N PHE A 125 0.62 3.06 -9.32
CA PHE A 125 0.34 2.35 -8.07
C PHE A 125 0.70 3.21 -6.87
N ALA A 126 0.23 2.81 -5.69
CA ALA A 126 0.63 3.40 -4.42
C ALA A 126 1.60 2.45 -3.68
N ASP A 127 2.45 3.01 -2.83
CA ASP A 127 3.34 2.27 -1.95
C ASP A 127 2.58 1.61 -0.80
N HIS A 128 1.58 2.31 -0.26
CA HIS A 128 0.63 1.83 0.73
C HIS A 128 -0.66 2.67 0.70
N GLY A 129 -1.67 2.26 1.46
CA GLY A 129 -2.89 3.03 1.71
C GLY A 129 -2.82 3.89 2.97
N ASP A 130 -3.97 4.31 3.47
CA ASP A 130 -4.11 5.15 4.67
C ASP A 130 -5.43 4.76 5.35
N PHE A 131 -5.47 4.75 6.68
CA PHE A 131 -6.72 4.46 7.40
C PHE A 131 -7.81 5.45 7.01
N THR A 132 -7.50 6.73 6.81
CA THR A 132 -8.44 7.78 6.40
C THR A 132 -9.74 7.80 7.22
N GLY A 133 -9.64 7.46 8.50
CA GLY A 133 -10.75 7.32 9.41
C GLY A 133 -11.21 5.88 9.65
N ASP A 134 -10.85 4.89 8.84
CA ASP A 134 -11.13 3.49 9.17
C ASP A 134 -10.57 3.16 10.57
N TYR A 135 -11.37 2.45 11.37
CA TYR A 135 -11.10 2.15 12.78
C TYR A 135 -10.96 3.37 13.70
N GLY A 136 -11.37 4.56 13.24
CA GLY A 136 -11.17 5.82 13.96
C GLY A 136 -9.71 6.28 13.97
N LEU A 137 -8.92 5.82 13.01
CA LEU A 137 -7.50 6.12 12.85
C LEU A 137 -7.25 6.92 11.58
N VAL A 138 -6.18 7.68 11.58
CA VAL A 138 -5.60 8.26 10.35
C VAL A 138 -4.20 7.70 10.15
N GLU A 139 -3.57 8.03 9.03
CA GLU A 139 -2.19 7.66 8.74
C GLU A 139 -2.04 6.16 8.45
N LYS A 140 -0.83 5.63 8.57
CA LYS A 140 -0.47 4.22 8.32
C LYS A 140 0.49 3.72 9.37
N THR A 141 0.59 2.40 9.55
CA THR A 141 1.58 1.78 10.44
C THR A 141 2.30 0.64 9.74
N GLN A 142 3.53 0.37 10.15
CA GLN A 142 4.39 -0.61 9.49
C GLN A 142 4.03 -2.07 9.79
N ASN A 143 3.30 -2.38 10.86
CA ASN A 143 3.03 -3.78 11.25
C ASN A 143 1.54 -4.11 11.31
N THR A 144 0.68 -3.26 10.77
CA THR A 144 -0.77 -3.48 10.68
C THR A 144 -1.13 -3.78 9.23
N MET A 145 -2.07 -4.69 9.02
CA MET A 145 -2.23 -5.38 7.72
C MET A 145 -3.62 -5.21 7.13
N GLU A 146 -4.39 -4.23 7.60
CA GLU A 146 -5.71 -3.88 7.09
C GLU A 146 -5.67 -3.63 5.57
N ASP A 147 -6.70 -4.06 4.84
CA ASP A 147 -6.79 -3.90 3.38
C ASP A 147 -6.77 -2.40 3.01
N CYS A 148 -7.25 -1.50 3.87
CA CYS A 148 -7.13 -0.05 3.67
C CYS A 148 -5.67 0.47 3.64
N LEU A 149 -4.71 -0.32 4.13
CA LEU A 149 -3.27 -0.03 4.06
C LEU A 149 -2.55 -0.86 3.00
N THR A 150 -2.91 -2.14 2.86
CA THR A 150 -2.12 -3.11 2.08
C THR A 150 -2.67 -3.37 0.67
N ARG A 151 -3.96 -3.09 0.43
CA ARG A 151 -4.60 -3.29 -0.88
C ARG A 151 -4.59 -1.99 -1.68
N VAL A 152 -3.48 -1.74 -2.37
CA VAL A 152 -3.23 -0.54 -3.15
C VAL A 152 -3.75 -0.62 -4.60
N PRO A 153 -4.02 0.53 -5.27
CA PRO A 153 -4.27 0.53 -6.70
C PRO A 153 -3.03 0.05 -7.47
N PHE A 154 -3.25 -0.64 -8.58
CA PHE A 154 -2.19 -1.05 -9.51
C PHE A 154 -2.73 -1.08 -10.94
N LEU A 155 -2.35 -0.09 -11.75
CA LEU A 155 -2.74 0.05 -13.15
C LEU A 155 -1.52 -0.12 -14.05
N VAL A 156 -1.69 -0.91 -15.12
CA VAL A 156 -0.68 -1.13 -16.15
C VAL A 156 -1.26 -0.85 -17.52
N LYS A 157 -0.63 0.06 -18.25
CA LYS A 157 -0.79 0.19 -19.71
C LYS A 157 0.54 -0.25 -20.34
N PRO A 158 0.60 -1.41 -21.01
CA PRO A 158 1.83 -1.83 -21.67
C PRO A 158 2.06 -1.04 -22.97
N PRO A 159 3.27 -1.06 -23.55
CA PRO A 159 3.53 -0.44 -24.85
C PRO A 159 2.79 -1.20 -25.96
N ARG A 160 2.62 -0.54 -27.09
CA ARG A 160 2.02 -1.12 -28.29
C ARG A 160 2.83 -2.35 -28.73
N GLY A 161 2.12 -3.40 -29.12
CA GLY A 161 2.73 -4.68 -29.50
C GLY A 161 2.81 -5.69 -28.36
N THR A 162 2.72 -5.25 -27.10
CA THR A 162 2.56 -6.17 -25.97
C THR A 162 1.10 -6.65 -25.91
N PRO A 163 0.85 -7.97 -25.90
CA PRO A 163 -0.51 -8.50 -25.77
C PRO A 163 -1.18 -8.03 -24.48
N VAL A 164 -2.40 -7.51 -24.60
CA VAL A 164 -3.19 -7.06 -23.46
C VAL A 164 -4.68 -7.33 -23.68
N ALA A 165 -5.34 -7.83 -22.64
CA ALA A 165 -6.79 -7.95 -22.55
C ALA A 165 -7.30 -6.89 -21.54
N PRO A 166 -7.77 -5.71 -22.00
CA PRO A 166 -8.20 -4.62 -21.12
C PRO A 166 -9.31 -5.08 -20.19
N ARG A 167 -9.06 -5.05 -18.88
CA ARG A 167 -10.01 -5.47 -17.85
C ARG A 167 -9.61 -4.98 -16.46
N VAL A 168 -10.55 -5.07 -15.52
CA VAL A 168 -10.24 -5.13 -14.09
C VAL A 168 -10.01 -6.61 -13.74
N SER A 169 -8.96 -6.90 -12.98
CA SER A 169 -8.57 -8.28 -12.63
C SER A 169 -8.56 -8.45 -11.13
N ASP A 170 -9.27 -9.46 -10.63
CA ASP A 170 -9.27 -9.85 -9.21
C ASP A 170 -8.11 -10.80 -8.85
N ALA A 171 -7.19 -11.05 -9.79
CA ALA A 171 -5.99 -11.82 -9.53
C ALA A 171 -5.17 -11.18 -8.40
N LEU A 172 -4.69 -12.01 -7.49
CA LEU A 172 -3.84 -11.58 -6.39
C LEU A 172 -2.43 -11.21 -6.93
N VAL A 173 -1.97 -9.99 -6.64
CA VAL A 173 -0.71 -9.38 -7.14
C VAL A 173 0.01 -8.72 -5.96
N GLU A 174 1.34 -8.72 -5.98
CA GLU A 174 2.17 -8.00 -5.01
C GLU A 174 2.98 -6.90 -5.71
N LEU A 175 3.36 -5.86 -4.96
CA LEU A 175 4.21 -4.79 -5.51
C LEU A 175 5.59 -5.28 -5.98
N VAL A 176 6.09 -6.42 -5.46
CA VAL A 176 7.33 -7.04 -5.96
C VAL A 176 7.20 -7.58 -7.39
N ASP A 177 5.98 -7.71 -7.93
CA ASP A 177 5.73 -8.12 -9.31
C ASP A 177 6.01 -7.01 -10.31
N PHE A 178 6.00 -5.74 -9.87
CA PHE A 178 6.35 -4.59 -10.70
C PHE A 178 7.74 -4.72 -11.33
N PRO A 179 8.85 -4.83 -10.56
CA PRO A 179 10.18 -4.95 -11.15
C PRO A 179 10.30 -6.20 -12.03
N ALA A 180 9.73 -7.34 -11.64
CA ALA A 180 9.72 -8.55 -12.46
C ALA A 180 9.02 -8.35 -13.82
N THR A 181 7.91 -7.61 -13.84
CA THR A 181 7.18 -7.27 -15.07
C THR A 181 7.98 -6.30 -15.93
N VAL A 182 8.66 -5.33 -15.32
CA VAL A 182 9.52 -4.39 -16.06
C VAL A 182 10.68 -5.14 -16.71
N TYR A 183 11.38 -6.01 -15.97
CA TYR A 183 12.48 -6.82 -16.49
C TYR A 183 12.08 -7.64 -17.73
N ASP A 184 10.94 -8.33 -17.66
CA ASP A 184 10.41 -9.07 -18.81
C ASP A 184 10.02 -8.17 -19.98
N LEU A 185 9.41 -7.00 -19.72
CA LEU A 185 9.01 -6.06 -20.77
C LEU A 185 10.21 -5.53 -21.57
N VAL A 186 11.34 -5.30 -20.91
CA VAL A 186 12.54 -4.74 -21.54
C VAL A 186 13.61 -5.80 -21.88
N GLY A 187 13.35 -7.07 -21.57
CA GLY A 187 14.28 -8.18 -21.83
C GLY A 187 15.58 -8.10 -21.01
N ILE A 188 15.52 -7.59 -19.78
CA ILE A 188 16.67 -7.50 -18.87
C ILE A 188 16.65 -8.70 -17.92
N ASP A 189 17.76 -9.41 -17.83
CA ASP A 189 18.02 -10.33 -16.71
C ASP A 189 18.62 -9.53 -15.55
N PRO A 190 17.95 -9.47 -14.38
CA PRO A 190 18.48 -8.77 -13.22
C PRO A 190 19.78 -9.40 -12.70
N GLY A 191 20.04 -10.69 -12.93
CA GLY A 191 21.25 -11.35 -12.44
C GLY A 191 21.32 -11.48 -10.91
N TYR A 192 20.19 -11.33 -10.22
CA TYR A 192 20.03 -11.52 -8.78
C TYR A 192 18.67 -12.15 -8.48
N ASP A 193 18.54 -12.82 -7.33
CA ASP A 193 17.29 -13.46 -6.92
C ASP A 193 16.22 -12.41 -6.57
N HIS A 194 15.04 -12.54 -7.19
CA HIS A 194 13.84 -11.79 -6.82
C HIS A 194 12.64 -12.71 -6.73
N PHE A 195 11.69 -12.35 -5.87
CA PHE A 195 10.49 -13.16 -5.61
C PHE A 195 9.24 -12.66 -6.36
N GLY A 196 9.37 -11.54 -7.08
CA GLY A 196 8.34 -11.05 -7.99
C GLY A 196 8.13 -11.98 -9.17
N ARG A 197 6.89 -12.05 -9.66
CA ARG A 197 6.50 -12.81 -10.85
C ARG A 197 5.96 -11.85 -11.89
N SER A 198 6.42 -11.97 -13.13
CA SER A 198 5.95 -11.14 -14.22
C SER A 198 4.44 -11.21 -14.43
N LEU A 199 3.82 -10.04 -14.60
CA LEU A 199 2.39 -9.89 -14.85
C LEU A 199 2.05 -10.04 -16.34
N LEU A 200 3.01 -10.21 -17.26
CA LEU A 200 2.72 -10.32 -18.69
C LEU A 200 1.67 -11.39 -19.06
N PRO A 201 1.70 -12.62 -18.49
CA PRO A 201 0.66 -13.62 -18.75
C PRO A 201 -0.72 -13.20 -18.22
N LEU A 202 -0.75 -12.37 -17.18
CA LEU A 202 -1.99 -11.78 -16.67
C LEU A 202 -2.46 -10.67 -17.62
N LEU A 203 -1.57 -9.76 -18.03
CA LEU A 203 -1.90 -8.66 -18.95
C LEU A 203 -2.49 -9.19 -20.26
N SER A 204 -1.87 -10.21 -20.87
CA SER A 204 -2.31 -10.81 -22.13
C SER A 204 -3.69 -11.49 -22.05
N GLY A 205 -4.14 -11.86 -20.84
CA GLY A 205 -5.33 -12.68 -20.62
C GLY A 205 -5.09 -14.18 -20.81
N GLU A 206 -3.84 -14.61 -21.02
CA GLU A 206 -3.47 -16.03 -21.04
C GLU A 206 -3.81 -16.72 -19.71
N LYS A 207 -3.59 -16.01 -18.60
CA LYS A 207 -3.94 -16.46 -17.25
C LYS A 207 -4.92 -15.50 -16.59
N ASN A 208 -5.88 -16.07 -15.86
CA ASN A 208 -6.79 -15.32 -14.99
C ASN A 208 -6.34 -15.30 -13.53
N THR A 209 -5.41 -16.18 -13.16
CA THR A 209 -4.85 -16.31 -11.81
C THR A 209 -3.35 -16.11 -11.85
N HIS A 210 -2.81 -15.40 -10.87
CA HIS A 210 -1.38 -15.12 -10.78
C HIS A 210 -0.71 -15.88 -9.61
N ARG A 211 -1.37 -15.90 -8.45
CA ARG A 211 -1.01 -16.70 -7.27
C ARG A 211 -2.25 -17.03 -6.44
N ASP A 212 -2.10 -17.96 -5.51
CA ASP A 212 -3.14 -18.44 -4.59
C ASP A 212 -3.27 -17.57 -3.32
N ALA A 213 -2.17 -16.96 -2.89
CA ALA A 213 -2.10 -16.05 -1.75
C ALA A 213 -1.08 -14.93 -1.98
N VAL A 214 -1.28 -13.77 -1.32
CA VAL A 214 -0.33 -12.64 -1.25
C VAL A 214 0.14 -12.43 0.18
N PHE A 215 1.31 -11.82 0.32
CA PHE A 215 2.00 -11.67 1.58
C PHE A 215 2.39 -10.22 1.84
N CYS A 216 2.46 -9.85 3.12
CA CYS A 216 2.96 -8.56 3.58
C CYS A 216 3.67 -8.77 4.91
N GLU A 217 4.75 -8.05 5.15
CA GLU A 217 5.54 -8.15 6.37
C GLU A 217 5.82 -6.77 6.94
N GLY A 218 5.95 -6.71 8.26
CA GLY A 218 6.47 -5.53 8.91
C GLY A 218 6.61 -5.69 10.41
N GLY A 219 6.97 -4.59 11.08
CA GLY A 219 7.39 -4.63 12.47
C GLY A 219 8.77 -5.26 12.67
N ARG A 220 9.14 -5.45 13.93
CA ARG A 220 10.48 -5.89 14.33
C ARG A 220 10.43 -6.77 15.56
N ARG A 221 11.55 -7.42 15.88
CA ARG A 221 11.70 -8.11 17.16
C ARG A 221 11.99 -7.10 18.28
N LEU A 222 11.60 -7.46 19.49
CA LEU A 222 11.98 -6.71 20.69
C LEU A 222 13.51 -6.68 20.80
N GLY A 223 14.08 -5.51 21.08
CA GLY A 223 15.52 -5.29 21.16
C GLY A 223 16.23 -5.00 19.83
N GLU A 224 15.56 -5.08 18.68
CA GLU A 224 16.14 -4.69 17.39
C GLU A 224 16.11 -3.17 17.20
N THR A 225 16.98 -2.47 17.94
CA THR A 225 17.06 -1.00 17.90
C THR A 225 17.46 -0.48 16.52
N GLN A 226 18.23 -1.23 15.75
CA GLN A 226 18.57 -0.91 14.36
C GLN A 226 17.37 -0.92 13.41
N ALA A 227 16.26 -1.56 13.80
CA ALA A 227 15.02 -1.62 13.02
C ALA A 227 13.97 -0.62 13.54
N MET A 228 14.30 0.21 14.53
CA MET A 228 13.44 1.30 14.99
C MET A 228 13.57 2.49 14.03
N GLU A 229 12.46 3.20 13.78
CA GLU A 229 12.44 4.47 13.04
C GLU A 229 13.07 5.65 13.85
N LEU A 230 14.27 5.46 14.41
CA LEU A 230 14.94 6.50 15.21
C LEU A 230 15.24 7.74 14.39
N GLU A 231 15.55 7.58 13.10
CA GLU A 231 15.82 8.69 12.19
C GLU A 231 14.58 9.59 12.00
N SER A 232 13.38 9.01 12.02
CA SER A 232 12.12 9.76 11.95
C SER A 232 11.99 10.76 13.11
N THR A 233 12.59 10.50 14.28
CA THR A 233 12.63 11.46 15.39
C THR A 233 13.69 12.55 15.22
N SER A 234 14.81 12.22 14.55
CA SER A 234 15.92 13.14 14.30
C SER A 234 15.61 14.17 13.21
N ALA A 235 14.65 13.89 12.34
CA ALA A 235 14.15 14.81 11.30
C ALA A 235 13.20 15.91 11.83
N GLY A 236 13.17 16.14 13.14
CA GLY A 236 12.35 17.17 13.79
C GLY A 236 11.07 16.65 14.44
N ASN A 237 10.78 15.34 14.38
CA ASN A 237 9.57 14.76 14.98
C ASN A 237 9.72 14.38 16.47
N ALA A 238 10.55 15.11 17.22
CA ALA A 238 10.74 14.89 18.65
C ALA A 238 9.67 15.60 19.52
N GLY A 239 8.72 16.31 18.89
CA GLY A 239 7.67 17.12 19.54
C GLY A 239 6.32 16.39 19.67
N ASP A 240 5.23 17.15 19.79
CA ASP A 240 3.83 16.71 19.56
C ASP A 240 3.41 17.13 18.13
N ASP A 241 4.13 16.64 17.12
CA ASP A 241 3.75 16.85 15.71
C ASP A 241 2.70 15.83 15.22
N LEU A 242 2.34 15.93 13.94
CA LEU A 242 1.33 15.09 13.29
C LEU A 242 1.67 13.59 13.31
N TYR A 243 2.95 13.21 13.28
CA TYR A 243 3.41 11.83 13.14
C TYR A 243 3.85 11.21 14.47
N SER A 244 4.13 12.04 15.46
CA SER A 244 4.53 11.67 16.82
C SER A 244 3.63 10.61 17.48
N PRO A 245 2.29 10.64 17.36
CA PRO A 245 1.43 9.60 17.91
C PRO A 245 1.80 8.17 17.51
N ARG A 246 2.21 7.98 16.25
CA ARG A 246 2.63 6.69 15.70
C ARG A 246 4.10 6.40 15.98
N ILE A 247 4.99 7.36 15.68
CA ILE A 247 6.45 7.19 15.78
C ILE A 247 6.85 6.76 17.19
N ARG A 248 6.25 7.37 18.24
CA ARG A 248 6.51 7.04 19.64
C ARG A 248 6.33 5.55 19.97
N LEU A 249 5.37 4.89 19.32
CA LEU A 249 5.11 3.47 19.51
C LEU A 249 6.04 2.59 18.67
N GLN A 250 6.46 3.06 17.50
CA GLN A 250 7.38 2.33 16.62
C GLN A 250 8.81 2.24 17.17
N ILE A 251 9.24 3.26 17.93
CA ILE A 251 10.60 3.39 18.48
C ILE A 251 10.74 2.91 19.93
N THR A 252 9.68 2.38 20.54
CA THR A 252 9.71 1.91 21.93
C THR A 252 9.59 0.40 22.04
N ASP A 253 10.15 -0.17 23.10
CA ASP A 253 9.99 -1.56 23.51
C ASP A 253 9.19 -1.71 24.82
N THR A 254 8.52 -0.64 25.27
CA THR A 254 7.68 -0.66 26.48
C THR A 254 6.40 -1.50 26.34
N GLY A 255 6.11 -2.00 25.14
CA GLY A 255 4.97 -2.86 24.84
C GLY A 255 5.15 -3.57 23.50
N PRO A 256 4.22 -4.47 23.13
CA PRO A 256 4.32 -5.23 21.89
C PRO A 256 3.92 -4.45 20.64
N TYR A 257 3.68 -3.13 20.74
CA TYR A 257 3.14 -2.27 19.68
C TYR A 257 3.74 -2.55 18.30
N HIS A 258 5.07 -2.57 18.20
CA HIS A 258 5.76 -2.74 16.92
C HIS A 258 6.30 -4.16 16.68
N THR A 259 5.66 -5.17 17.26
CA THR A 259 6.04 -6.57 17.07
C THR A 259 6.00 -6.97 15.60
N LYS A 260 6.90 -7.88 15.21
CA LYS A 260 6.92 -8.47 13.87
C LYS A 260 5.58 -9.14 13.56
N ALA A 261 5.02 -8.80 12.40
CA ALA A 261 3.78 -9.33 11.88
C ALA A 261 3.93 -9.72 10.41
N THR A 262 3.24 -10.79 10.02
CA THR A 262 3.25 -11.34 8.66
C THR A 262 1.84 -11.68 8.24
N MET A 263 1.43 -11.19 7.09
CA MET A 263 0.13 -11.46 6.50
C MET A 263 0.23 -12.56 5.44
N CYS A 264 -0.76 -13.46 5.41
CA CYS A 264 -1.08 -14.32 4.28
C CYS A 264 -2.55 -14.10 3.91
N ARG A 265 -2.80 -13.58 2.71
CA ARG A 265 -4.13 -13.21 2.23
C ARG A 265 -4.47 -13.98 0.96
N THR A 266 -5.60 -14.67 0.97
CA THR A 266 -6.21 -15.31 -0.21
C THR A 266 -7.33 -14.42 -0.75
N SER A 267 -8.07 -14.89 -1.74
CA SER A 267 -9.28 -14.19 -2.22
C SER A 267 -10.44 -14.17 -1.21
N THR A 268 -10.41 -15.05 -0.19
CA THR A 268 -11.53 -15.21 0.75
C THR A 268 -11.17 -14.97 2.20
N HIS A 269 -9.90 -15.15 2.59
CA HIS A 269 -9.47 -15.04 3.98
C HIS A 269 -8.12 -14.34 4.10
N LYS A 270 -7.94 -13.59 5.20
CA LYS A 270 -6.68 -12.97 5.58
C LYS A 270 -6.25 -13.46 6.95
N TYR A 271 -5.06 -14.05 7.04
CA TYR A 271 -4.41 -14.44 8.27
C TYR A 271 -3.22 -13.53 8.56
N VAL A 272 -3.07 -13.07 9.80
CA VAL A 272 -1.92 -12.28 10.26
C VAL A 272 -1.26 -13.01 11.43
N LYS A 273 -0.03 -13.49 11.22
CA LYS A 273 0.80 -14.03 12.29
C LYS A 273 1.44 -12.87 13.03
N ARG A 274 1.25 -12.79 14.35
CA ARG A 274 1.96 -11.84 15.22
C ARG A 274 2.93 -12.57 16.13
N LEU A 275 4.14 -12.03 16.28
CA LEU A 275 5.18 -12.69 17.05
C LEU A 275 4.91 -12.65 18.56
N ASN A 276 4.54 -11.47 19.09
CA ASN A 276 4.34 -11.25 20.53
C ASN A 276 2.89 -10.91 20.91
N GLU A 277 1.94 -11.16 20.02
CA GLU A 277 0.52 -10.86 20.19
C GLU A 277 -0.31 -12.01 19.62
N PRO A 278 -1.62 -12.09 19.95
CA PRO A 278 -2.52 -13.03 19.31
C PRO A 278 -2.54 -12.88 17.79
N ASP A 279 -2.73 -14.01 17.10
CA ASP A 279 -2.92 -14.04 15.66
C ASP A 279 -4.26 -13.41 15.27
N GLU A 280 -4.36 -12.96 14.02
CA GLU A 280 -5.61 -12.44 13.44
C GLU A 280 -6.05 -13.30 12.26
N LEU A 281 -7.37 -13.50 12.11
CA LEU A 281 -7.97 -14.17 10.96
C LEU A 281 -9.29 -13.47 10.61
N TYR A 282 -9.46 -13.14 9.35
CA TYR A 282 -10.65 -12.47 8.82
C TYR A 282 -11.21 -13.25 7.63
N ASP A 283 -12.54 -13.41 7.60
CA ASP A 283 -13.29 -13.87 6.42
C ASP A 283 -13.62 -12.62 5.59
N LEU A 284 -12.90 -12.42 4.49
CA LEU A 284 -13.01 -11.23 3.65
C LEU A 284 -14.30 -11.21 2.80
N VAL A 285 -15.01 -12.35 2.72
CA VAL A 285 -16.30 -12.42 2.03
C VAL A 285 -17.41 -11.93 2.93
N ALA A 286 -17.43 -12.41 4.18
CA ALA A 286 -18.43 -12.03 5.17
C ALA A 286 -18.12 -10.69 5.87
N ASP A 287 -16.84 -10.37 6.04
CA ASP A 287 -16.31 -9.21 6.74
C ASP A 287 -15.20 -8.52 5.91
N PRO A 288 -15.56 -7.86 4.79
CA PRO A 288 -14.59 -7.23 3.89
C PRO A 288 -13.90 -6.00 4.51
N LEU A 289 -14.41 -5.49 5.62
CA LEU A 289 -13.82 -4.39 6.38
C LEU A 289 -13.00 -4.87 7.57
N GLU A 290 -12.93 -6.19 7.81
CA GLU A 290 -12.00 -6.81 8.75
C GLU A 290 -12.23 -6.35 10.20
N GLU A 291 -13.50 -6.17 10.56
CA GLU A 291 -13.95 -5.69 11.86
C GLU A 291 -13.92 -6.80 12.93
N VAL A 292 -13.96 -8.08 12.52
CA VAL A 292 -14.16 -9.22 13.41
C VAL A 292 -13.05 -10.27 13.23
N ASN A 293 -12.12 -10.33 14.19
CA ASN A 293 -11.13 -11.39 14.26
C ASN A 293 -11.78 -12.73 14.67
N ILE A 294 -11.70 -13.73 13.80
CA ILE A 294 -12.26 -15.08 14.01
C ILE A 294 -11.21 -16.13 14.38
N ALA A 295 -9.94 -15.76 14.61
CA ALA A 295 -8.83 -16.71 14.80
C ALA A 295 -9.04 -17.68 15.98
N ALA A 296 -9.72 -17.22 17.04
CA ALA A 296 -10.00 -18.03 18.23
C ALA A 296 -11.24 -18.94 18.08
N ARG A 297 -12.00 -18.83 16.99
CA ARG A 297 -13.25 -19.58 16.81
C ARG A 297 -12.97 -21.02 16.36
N PRO A 298 -13.57 -22.04 16.99
CA PRO A 298 -13.34 -23.44 16.63
C PRO A 298 -13.60 -23.75 15.15
N GLU A 299 -14.63 -23.15 14.56
CA GLU A 299 -14.99 -23.33 13.15
C GLU A 299 -13.93 -22.79 12.17
N ALA A 300 -13.09 -21.85 12.60
CA ALA A 300 -12.04 -21.25 11.78
C ALA A 300 -10.73 -22.06 11.81
N ALA A 301 -10.61 -23.07 12.69
CA ALA A 301 -9.36 -23.78 12.94
C ALA A 301 -8.75 -24.44 11.70
N ALA A 302 -9.58 -25.02 10.83
CA ALA A 302 -9.11 -25.67 9.60
C ALA A 302 -8.53 -24.66 8.60
N ILE A 303 -9.21 -23.52 8.39
CA ILE A 303 -8.72 -22.45 7.52
C ILE A 303 -7.45 -21.84 8.10
N LEU A 304 -7.42 -21.57 9.41
CA LEU A 304 -6.25 -21.04 10.10
C LEU A 304 -5.03 -21.95 9.91
N ALA A 305 -5.19 -23.26 10.08
CA ALA A 305 -4.12 -24.22 9.87
C ALA A 305 -3.61 -24.21 8.41
N SER A 306 -4.52 -24.16 7.43
CA SER A 306 -4.15 -24.08 6.01
C SER A 306 -3.36 -22.81 5.69
N LEU A 307 -3.75 -21.66 6.23
CA LEU A 307 -3.05 -20.38 5.98
C LEU A 307 -1.70 -20.32 6.70
N LYS A 308 -1.58 -20.94 7.88
CA LYS A 308 -0.30 -21.12 8.58
C LYS A 308 0.66 -21.95 7.75
N GLU A 309 0.20 -23.08 7.22
CA GLU A 309 1.02 -23.94 6.35
C GLU A 309 1.43 -23.21 5.07
N ARG A 310 0.50 -22.45 4.47
CA ARG A 310 0.80 -21.68 3.27
C ARG A 310 1.85 -20.58 3.51
N MET A 311 1.77 -19.89 4.64
CA MET A 311 2.76 -18.91 5.07
C MET A 311 4.12 -19.55 5.36
N LEU A 312 4.15 -20.73 5.99
CA LEU A 312 5.39 -21.47 6.20
C LEU A 312 6.04 -21.86 4.87
N THR A 313 5.24 -22.35 3.91
CA THR A 313 5.70 -22.67 2.56
C THR A 313 6.29 -21.43 1.90
N TRP A 314 5.60 -20.29 1.96
CA TRP A 314 6.12 -19.02 1.42
C TRP A 314 7.45 -18.61 2.05
N TYR A 315 7.60 -18.77 3.37
CA TYR A 315 8.89 -18.54 4.01
C TYR A 315 9.98 -19.47 3.46
N GLN A 316 9.72 -20.77 3.28
CA GLN A 316 10.70 -21.68 2.66
C GLN A 316 11.04 -21.28 1.21
N GLU A 317 10.08 -20.70 0.48
CA GLU A 317 10.29 -20.21 -0.89
C GLU A 317 11.13 -18.91 -0.95
N THR A 318 11.19 -18.13 0.14
CA THR A 318 11.65 -16.72 0.09
C THR A 318 12.65 -16.28 1.16
N CYS A 319 12.88 -17.04 2.22
CA CYS A 319 13.61 -16.56 3.39
C CYS A 319 15.13 -16.40 3.21
N ASP A 320 15.72 -17.08 2.23
CA ASP A 320 17.16 -17.10 2.02
C ASP A 320 17.56 -16.78 0.58
N VAL A 321 18.37 -15.73 0.43
CA VAL A 321 19.10 -15.40 -0.82
C VAL A 321 20.59 -15.54 -0.50
N VAL A 322 21.19 -16.67 -0.86
CA VAL A 322 22.58 -17.00 -0.54
C VAL A 322 23.35 -17.42 -1.81
N PRO A 323 24.46 -16.72 -2.15
CA PRO A 323 25.03 -15.58 -1.44
C PRO A 323 24.19 -14.31 -1.64
N ARG A 324 24.08 -13.49 -0.59
CA ARG A 324 23.49 -12.16 -0.72
C ARG A 324 24.39 -11.29 -1.59
N GLN A 325 24.00 -11.08 -2.85
CA GLN A 325 24.67 -10.17 -3.75
C GLN A 325 23.84 -8.90 -3.88
N THR A 326 24.40 -7.78 -3.42
CA THR A 326 23.77 -6.48 -3.63
C THR A 326 24.13 -5.97 -5.01
N ASP A 327 23.13 -5.71 -5.84
CA ASP A 327 23.32 -4.96 -7.07
C ASP A 327 23.39 -3.46 -6.74
N LYS A 328 24.35 -2.75 -7.36
CA LYS A 328 24.53 -1.30 -7.21
C LYS A 328 23.88 -0.51 -8.35
N ARG A 329 23.38 -1.19 -9.39
CA ARG A 329 22.66 -0.55 -10.51
C ARG A 329 21.40 0.15 -10.03
#